data_AF-A0A2K3Q9E4-F1
#
_entry.id   AF-A0A2K3Q9E4-F1
#
_cell.length_a   1.000
_cell.length_b   1.000
_cell.length_c   1.000
_cell.angle_alpha   90.00
_cell.angle_beta   90.00
_cell.angle_gamma   90.00
#
_symmetry.space_group_name_H-M   'P 1'
#
loop_
_entity.id
_entity.type
_entity.pdbx_description
1 polymer ?
#
loop_
_entity_poly.entity_id
_entity_poly.type
_entity_poly.pdbx_seq_one_letter_code
_entity_poly.pdbx_strand_id
1 'polypeptide(L)'
;MKLEESQKQRSQQDPGHVDEPPPPYDPDKDQSLAQDSDSDSYADLDLDSDAKSNKPLPDWQTGRYDMGIVFLQKLNIQDLRDVDWEAQLHVHAKDVLRLMKEGFYWTEANVRKQEGYFILEQKNLPAFARACEWTCSRIYHLTDMAKDGNPQWIADLRVYARKRSVLSAFRVRHLSVDKIHQAFAFNRKGQVIYEFSKSSPEQNVNAIYNDRPLEGWWPWPKKSQGLEK
;
A
#
# COMPACT_ATOMS: atom_id res chain seq x y z
N MET A 1 -51.39 -21.90 -26.74
CA MET A 1 -50.18 -21.65 -27.55
C MET A 1 -49.98 -20.14 -27.62
N LYS A 2 -49.20 -19.60 -26.68
CA LYS A 2 -48.69 -18.21 -26.68
C LYS A 2 -47.36 -18.29 -25.93
N LEU A 3 -46.26 -18.08 -26.66
CA LEU A 3 -44.92 -17.94 -26.10
C LEU A 3 -44.51 -16.50 -26.42
N GLU A 4 -44.32 -15.71 -25.36
CA GLU A 4 -43.84 -14.34 -25.45
C GLU A 4 -42.33 -14.30 -25.71
N GLU A 5 -41.93 -13.44 -26.64
CA GLU A 5 -40.56 -12.98 -26.80
C GLU A 5 -40.18 -12.07 -25.62
N SER A 6 -38.99 -12.27 -25.05
CA SER A 6 -38.31 -11.24 -24.26
C SER A 6 -36.79 -11.36 -24.39
N GLN A 7 -36.28 -10.64 -25.38
CA GLN A 7 -35.22 -9.63 -25.26
C GLN A 7 -34.13 -9.85 -24.19
N LYS A 8 -32.99 -10.37 -24.65
CA LYS A 8 -31.71 -9.63 -24.76
C LYS A 8 -31.41 -8.63 -23.64
N GLN A 9 -30.70 -9.06 -22.59
CA GLN A 9 -29.79 -8.19 -21.84
C GLN A 9 -28.36 -8.70 -21.97
N ARG A 10 -27.67 -8.09 -22.93
CA ARG A 10 -26.23 -8.14 -23.14
C ARG A 10 -25.61 -7.36 -21.97
N SER A 11 -24.95 -8.05 -21.05
CA SER A 11 -24.16 -7.40 -19.99
C SER A 11 -23.22 -6.41 -20.63
N GLN A 12 -23.47 -5.13 -20.37
CA GLN A 12 -22.52 -4.06 -20.60
C GLN A 12 -21.37 -4.30 -19.64
N GLN A 13 -20.23 -4.68 -20.19
CA GLN A 13 -18.94 -4.55 -19.54
C GLN A 13 -18.71 -3.05 -19.34
N ASP A 14 -18.55 -2.66 -18.08
CA ASP A 14 -18.08 -1.33 -17.70
C ASP A 14 -16.65 -1.13 -18.24
N PRO A 15 -16.41 -0.17 -19.16
CA PRO A 15 -15.11 0.04 -19.74
C PRO A 15 -14.30 1.04 -18.91
N GLY A 16 -13.27 0.54 -18.23
CA GLY A 16 -12.05 1.30 -17.95
C GLY A 16 -12.15 2.39 -16.89
N HIS A 17 -11.95 2.03 -15.63
CA HIS A 17 -11.25 2.93 -14.73
C HIS A 17 -9.78 2.91 -15.17
N VAL A 18 -9.32 3.99 -15.80
CA VAL A 18 -7.90 4.18 -16.08
C VAL A 18 -7.19 4.23 -14.72
N ASP A 19 -6.22 3.33 -14.53
CA ASP A 19 -5.34 3.29 -13.37
C ASP A 19 -4.40 4.50 -13.45
N GLU A 20 -4.90 5.68 -13.09
CA GLU A 20 -4.09 6.88 -13.04
C GLU A 20 -3.02 6.70 -11.94
N PRO A 21 -1.74 7.04 -12.23
CA PRO A 21 -0.70 6.95 -11.21
C PRO A 21 -1.06 7.86 -10.03
N PRO A 22 -0.77 7.44 -8.78
CA PRO A 22 -0.93 8.30 -7.62
C PRO A 22 -0.13 9.60 -7.80
N PRO A 23 -0.56 10.69 -7.16
CA PRO A 23 0.17 11.95 -7.21
C PRO A 23 1.60 11.72 -6.67
N PRO A 24 2.64 12.25 -7.34
CA PRO A 24 4.01 12.15 -6.88
C PRO A 24 4.20 12.97 -5.60
N TYR A 25 5.08 12.52 -4.70
CA TYR A 25 5.57 13.33 -3.59
C TYR A 25 6.46 14.45 -4.14
N ASP A 26 6.23 15.69 -3.69
CA ASP A 26 6.93 16.88 -4.18
C ASP A 26 8.20 17.13 -3.35
N PRO A 27 9.42 16.87 -3.86
CA PRO A 27 10.65 17.04 -3.09
C PRO A 27 10.92 18.50 -2.69
N ASP A 28 10.34 19.49 -3.39
CA ASP A 28 10.70 20.90 -3.25
C ASP A 28 9.86 21.64 -2.20
N LYS A 29 8.82 21.00 -1.67
CA LYS A 29 7.89 21.63 -0.71
C LYS A 29 8.49 21.89 0.68
N ASP A 30 9.65 21.32 0.97
CA ASP A 30 10.40 21.54 2.23
C ASP A 30 11.73 22.30 2.01
N GLN A 31 12.05 22.77 0.79
CA GLN A 31 13.23 23.61 0.52
C GLN A 31 12.85 25.09 0.45
N SER A 32 12.48 25.67 1.59
CA SER A 32 12.46 27.11 1.76
C SER A 32 13.31 27.53 2.95
N LEU A 33 14.61 27.25 2.88
CA LEU A 33 15.63 28.01 3.57
C LEU A 33 16.82 28.18 2.63
N ALA A 34 17.11 29.44 2.34
CA ALA A 34 18.08 29.94 1.39
C ALA A 34 19.48 29.33 1.56
N GLN A 35 20.15 29.12 0.44
CA GLN A 35 21.59 29.32 0.34
C GLN A 35 21.98 29.60 -1.11
N ASP A 36 22.16 30.89 -1.39
CA ASP A 36 22.94 31.38 -2.52
C ASP A 36 24.39 30.92 -2.34
N SER A 37 24.98 30.29 -3.36
CA SER A 37 26.42 30.34 -3.61
C SER A 37 26.70 29.90 -5.04
N ASP A 38 27.10 30.88 -5.84
CA ASP A 38 27.74 30.71 -7.13
C ASP A 38 29.06 29.95 -6.98
N SER A 39 29.31 28.98 -7.86
CA SER A 39 30.67 28.57 -8.20
C SER A 39 30.68 27.84 -9.54
N ASP A 40 31.22 28.54 -10.54
CA ASP A 40 31.66 27.97 -11.81
C ASP A 40 32.92 27.11 -11.61
N SER A 41 32.95 25.90 -12.17
CA SER A 41 34.16 25.39 -12.83
C SER A 41 33.84 24.23 -13.77
N TYR A 42 34.25 24.38 -15.03
CA TYR A 42 34.26 23.36 -16.07
C TYR A 42 35.41 22.38 -15.86
N ALA A 43 35.19 21.08 -16.11
CA ALA A 43 36.13 20.22 -16.83
C ALA A 43 35.50 18.87 -17.22
N ASP A 44 35.99 18.38 -18.34
CA ASP A 44 35.54 17.32 -19.24
C ASP A 44 35.72 15.86 -18.77
N LEU A 45 34.88 15.01 -19.37
CA LEU A 45 35.09 13.64 -19.91
C LEU A 45 35.76 12.55 -19.03
N ASP A 46 35.06 11.43 -18.81
CA ASP A 46 35.28 10.22 -19.64
C ASP A 46 34.37 9.02 -19.24
N LEU A 47 33.85 8.41 -20.31
CA LEU A 47 33.59 6.99 -20.64
C LEU A 47 33.49 5.89 -19.55
N ASP A 48 32.42 5.09 -19.75
CA ASP A 48 32.27 3.65 -19.49
C ASP A 48 32.52 3.09 -18.08
N SER A 49 31.43 2.64 -17.44
CA SER A 49 31.23 1.20 -17.20
C SER A 49 29.87 0.97 -16.55
N ASP A 50 29.01 0.22 -17.24
CA ASP A 50 27.79 -0.43 -16.72
C ASP A 50 28.14 -1.50 -15.66
N ALA A 51 28.87 -1.12 -14.63
CA ALA A 51 28.94 -1.87 -13.40
C ALA A 51 27.65 -1.54 -12.62
N LYS A 52 26.66 -2.42 -12.68
CA LYS A 52 25.55 -2.46 -11.71
C LYS A 52 26.16 -2.34 -10.32
N SER A 53 26.09 -1.13 -9.78
CA SER A 53 26.65 -0.81 -8.48
C SER A 53 25.94 -1.71 -7.48
N ASN A 54 26.65 -2.72 -6.95
CA ASN A 54 26.26 -3.45 -5.75
C ASN A 54 26.35 -2.51 -4.54
N LYS A 55 25.72 -1.33 -4.63
CA LYS A 55 25.50 -0.47 -3.47
C LYS A 55 24.56 -1.24 -2.56
N PRO A 56 24.93 -1.43 -1.28
CA PRO A 56 24.01 -1.97 -0.28
C PRO A 56 22.69 -1.21 -0.36
N LEU A 57 21.57 -1.93 -0.35
CA LEU A 57 20.26 -1.29 -0.27
C LEU A 57 20.26 -0.35 0.94
N PRO A 58 19.75 0.88 0.82
CA PRO A 58 19.69 1.82 1.93
C PRO A 58 19.10 1.18 3.20
N ASP A 59 19.58 1.58 4.37
CA ASP A 59 19.19 0.98 5.66
C ASP A 59 17.67 0.94 5.89
N TRP A 60 16.94 1.93 5.38
CA TRP A 60 15.48 1.97 5.47
C TRP A 60 14.77 0.87 4.67
N GLN A 61 15.44 0.26 3.69
CA GLN A 61 14.91 -0.84 2.86
C GLN A 61 15.21 -2.24 3.42
N THR A 62 16.02 -2.35 4.48
CA THR A 62 16.54 -3.66 4.96
C THR A 62 16.20 -3.98 6.42
N GLY A 63 15.34 -3.17 7.06
CA GLY A 63 14.92 -3.31 8.47
C GLY A 63 13.54 -3.93 8.70
N ARG A 64 12.93 -3.69 9.88
CA ARG A 64 11.48 -3.88 10.07
C ARG A 64 10.74 -2.86 9.21
N TYR A 65 9.56 -3.21 8.73
CA TYR A 65 8.68 -2.24 8.08
C TYR A 65 8.16 -1.24 9.13
N ASP A 66 8.07 0.02 8.72
CA ASP A 66 7.69 1.12 9.62
C ASP A 66 6.18 1.38 9.58
N MET A 67 5.46 0.76 8.64
CA MET A 67 4.02 0.91 8.47
C MET A 67 3.38 -0.38 7.95
N GLY A 68 2.17 -0.69 8.44
CA GLY A 68 1.38 -1.84 8.01
C GLY A 68 -0.09 -1.48 7.79
N ILE A 69 -0.72 -2.10 6.79
CA ILE A 69 -2.17 -2.04 6.55
C ILE A 69 -2.71 -3.45 6.34
N VAL A 70 -3.76 -3.81 7.06
CA VAL A 70 -4.47 -5.09 6.91
C VAL A 70 -5.83 -4.84 6.28
N PHE A 71 -6.08 -5.52 5.17
CA PHE A 71 -7.33 -5.51 4.43
C PHE A 71 -8.06 -6.84 4.60
N LEU A 72 -9.38 -6.77 4.78
CA LEU A 72 -10.25 -7.94 4.81
C LEU A 72 -11.33 -7.82 3.72
N GLN A 73 -11.72 -8.96 3.16
CA GLN A 73 -12.81 -9.00 2.17
C GLN A 73 -14.15 -8.51 2.75
N LYS A 74 -14.42 -8.85 4.03
CA LYS A 74 -15.65 -8.52 4.75
C LYS A 74 -15.30 -7.83 6.07
N LEU A 75 -16.14 -6.85 6.44
CA LEU A 75 -15.84 -5.92 7.53
C LEU A 75 -16.44 -6.30 8.88
N ASN A 76 -17.54 -7.06 8.86
CA ASN A 76 -18.22 -7.54 10.05
C ASN A 76 -18.05 -9.05 10.16
N ILE A 77 -16.85 -9.46 10.55
CA ILE A 77 -16.54 -10.88 10.73
C ILE A 77 -16.35 -11.17 12.21
N GLN A 78 -16.93 -12.27 12.67
CA GLN A 78 -16.65 -12.81 13.99
C GLN A 78 -15.39 -13.71 13.95
N ASP A 79 -15.05 -14.22 12.75
CA ASP A 79 -13.96 -15.15 12.54
C ASP A 79 -13.26 -14.91 11.18
N LEU A 80 -11.92 -14.95 11.16
CA LEU A 80 -11.11 -14.91 9.94
C LEU A 80 -11.32 -16.15 9.04
N ARG A 81 -12.01 -17.19 9.53
CA ARG A 81 -12.44 -18.33 8.74
C ARG A 81 -13.53 -17.99 7.73
N ASP A 82 -14.26 -16.90 7.94
CA ASP A 82 -15.39 -16.48 7.08
C ASP A 82 -14.99 -15.54 5.92
N VAL A 83 -13.70 -15.17 5.85
CA VAL A 83 -13.13 -14.40 4.74
C VAL A 83 -12.42 -15.31 3.74
N ASP A 84 -12.63 -15.05 2.45
CA ASP A 84 -11.95 -15.79 1.39
C ASP A 84 -10.46 -15.42 1.32
N TRP A 85 -10.14 -14.16 1.65
CA TRP A 85 -8.79 -13.62 1.65
C TRP A 85 -8.58 -12.53 2.71
N GLU A 86 -7.33 -12.39 3.11
CA GLU A 86 -6.76 -11.30 3.90
C GLU A 86 -5.55 -10.76 3.14
N ALA A 87 -5.36 -9.44 3.08
CA ALA A 87 -4.17 -8.85 2.48
C ALA A 87 -3.44 -7.96 3.48
N GLN A 88 -2.14 -8.14 3.60
CA GLN A 88 -1.27 -7.35 4.47
C GLN A 88 -0.28 -6.58 3.61
N LEU A 89 -0.34 -5.25 3.67
CA LEU A 89 0.65 -4.36 3.08
C LEU A 89 1.67 -3.99 4.15
N HIS A 90 2.93 -4.32 3.93
CA HIS A 90 4.06 -3.90 4.77
C HIS A 90 4.88 -2.87 4.00
N VAL A 91 5.09 -1.70 4.59
CA VAL A 91 5.72 -0.55 3.93
C VAL A 91 7.00 -0.18 4.66
N HIS A 92 8.07 -0.06 3.89
CA HIS A 92 9.31 0.59 4.28
C HIS A 92 9.30 2.00 3.71
N ALA A 93 9.36 3.01 4.57
CA ALA A 93 9.30 4.41 4.16
C ALA A 93 10.54 5.15 4.63
N LYS A 94 11.09 6.03 3.80
CA LYS A 94 12.18 6.93 4.21
C LYS A 94 11.75 7.84 5.35
N ASP A 95 10.51 8.32 5.25
CA ASP A 95 9.89 9.25 6.18
C ASP A 95 8.38 9.00 6.28
N VAL A 96 7.98 8.25 7.31
CA VAL A 96 6.56 7.97 7.61
C VAL A 96 5.79 9.25 7.93
N LEU A 97 6.41 10.23 8.60
CA LEU A 97 5.73 11.48 8.97
C LEU A 97 5.35 12.26 7.72
N ARG A 98 6.24 12.27 6.73
CA ARG A 98 5.96 12.85 5.41
C ARG A 98 4.80 12.15 4.71
N LEU A 99 4.77 10.81 4.71
CA LEU A 99 3.63 10.05 4.15
C LEU A 99 2.30 10.33 4.87
N MET A 100 2.34 10.54 6.18
CA MET A 100 1.16 10.97 6.94
C MET A 100 0.74 12.39 6.54
N LYS A 101 1.68 13.33 6.42
CA LYS A 101 1.43 14.74 6.09
C LYS A 101 0.88 14.95 4.68
N GLU A 102 1.50 14.31 3.69
CA GLU A 102 1.21 14.49 2.26
C GLU A 102 0.12 13.52 1.75
N GLY A 103 -0.14 12.46 2.52
CA GLY A 103 -1.05 11.38 2.16
C GLY A 103 -0.31 10.20 1.54
N PHE A 104 -0.74 9.00 1.86
CA PHE A 104 -0.13 7.77 1.34
C PHE A 104 -0.97 7.23 0.19
N TYR A 105 -0.46 7.32 -1.05
CA TYR A 105 -1.18 6.91 -2.25
C TYR A 105 -0.43 5.83 -3.02
N TRP A 106 -1.17 4.81 -3.45
CA TRP A 106 -0.67 3.76 -4.32
C TRP A 106 -1.82 3.09 -5.09
N THR A 107 -1.52 2.55 -6.26
CA THR A 107 -2.47 1.84 -7.14
C THR A 107 -1.83 0.58 -7.72
N GLU A 108 -2.53 -0.13 -8.61
CA GLU A 108 -1.95 -1.28 -9.33
C GLU A 108 -0.76 -0.87 -10.22
N ALA A 109 -0.63 0.42 -10.58
CA ALA A 109 0.52 0.94 -11.31
C ALA A 109 1.84 0.85 -10.52
N ASN A 110 1.79 0.89 -9.19
CA ASN A 110 2.97 0.74 -8.33
C ASN A 110 3.52 -0.70 -8.27
N VAL A 111 2.78 -1.69 -8.80
CA VAL A 111 3.14 -3.10 -8.71
C VAL A 111 4.24 -3.46 -9.70
N ARG A 112 5.32 -4.07 -9.21
CA ARG A 112 6.40 -4.66 -10.02
C ARG A 112 5.93 -5.98 -10.62
N LYS A 113 5.29 -5.90 -11.80
CA LYS A 113 4.53 -7.01 -12.45
C LYS A 113 5.27 -8.34 -12.57
N GLN A 114 6.60 -8.34 -12.69
CA GLN A 114 7.40 -9.54 -12.92
C GLN A 114 8.00 -10.15 -11.65
N GLU A 115 7.78 -9.53 -10.49
CA GLU A 115 8.43 -9.94 -9.23
C GLU A 115 7.49 -10.66 -8.28
N GLY A 116 6.18 -10.60 -8.54
CA GLY A 116 5.20 -11.30 -7.73
C GLY A 116 5.27 -12.82 -7.87
N TYR A 117 5.04 -13.54 -6.77
CA TYR A 117 5.10 -14.99 -6.73
C TYR A 117 4.06 -15.58 -5.77
N PHE A 118 3.89 -16.91 -5.83
CA PHE A 118 2.98 -17.64 -4.95
C PHE A 118 3.74 -18.49 -3.95
N ILE A 119 3.21 -18.58 -2.73
CA ILE A 119 3.60 -19.56 -1.71
C ILE A 119 2.43 -20.52 -1.57
N LEU A 120 2.59 -21.75 -2.08
CA LEU A 120 1.48 -22.70 -2.23
C LEU A 120 1.42 -23.78 -1.15
N GLU A 121 2.44 -23.84 -0.29
CA GLU A 121 2.54 -24.81 0.80
C GLU A 121 2.44 -24.07 2.13
N GLN A 122 1.51 -24.51 2.98
CA GLN A 122 1.25 -23.86 4.27
C GLN A 122 2.49 -23.79 5.18
N LYS A 123 3.35 -24.80 5.17
CA LYS A 123 4.60 -24.81 5.96
C LYS A 123 5.55 -23.65 5.62
N ASN A 124 5.47 -23.13 4.39
CA ASN A 124 6.29 -22.01 3.92
C ASN A 124 5.65 -20.64 4.19
N LEU A 125 4.43 -20.60 4.75
CA LEU A 125 3.81 -19.36 5.21
C LEU A 125 4.38 -18.90 6.56
N PRO A 126 4.32 -17.61 6.90
CA PRO A 126 4.70 -17.09 8.23
C PRO A 126 3.88 -17.74 9.35
N ALA A 127 4.42 -17.78 10.56
CA ALA A 127 3.79 -18.44 11.71
C ALA A 127 2.37 -17.93 12.00
N PHE A 128 2.16 -16.61 11.97
CA PHE A 128 0.83 -15.99 12.10
C PHE A 128 -0.16 -16.56 11.08
N ALA A 129 0.22 -16.59 9.79
CA ALA A 129 -0.68 -17.05 8.74
C ALA A 129 -1.08 -18.51 8.91
N ARG A 130 -0.16 -19.36 9.41
CA ARG A 130 -0.47 -20.75 9.74
C ARG A 130 -1.41 -20.85 10.95
N ALA A 131 -1.24 -20.01 11.96
CA ALA A 131 -2.13 -19.95 13.12
C ALA A 131 -3.56 -19.53 12.74
N CYS A 132 -3.71 -18.70 11.70
CA CYS A 132 -5.01 -18.34 11.10
C CYS A 132 -5.53 -19.35 10.06
N GLU A 133 -4.88 -20.51 9.94
CA GLU A 133 -5.23 -21.58 9.01
C GLU A 133 -5.22 -21.17 7.52
N TRP A 134 -4.47 -20.13 7.17
CA TRP A 134 -4.21 -19.82 5.77
C TRP A 134 -3.36 -20.92 5.14
N THR A 135 -3.63 -21.27 3.87
CA THR A 135 -2.97 -22.42 3.21
C THR A 135 -2.02 -21.99 2.10
N CYS A 136 -2.26 -20.83 1.50
CA CYS A 136 -1.44 -20.28 0.44
C CYS A 136 -1.41 -18.75 0.50
N SER A 137 -0.42 -18.16 -0.19
CA SER A 137 -0.27 -16.72 -0.31
C SER A 137 0.22 -16.30 -1.69
N ARG A 138 -0.09 -15.07 -2.10
CA ARG A 138 0.47 -14.39 -3.26
C ARG A 138 1.14 -13.10 -2.81
N ILE A 139 2.36 -12.88 -3.28
CA ILE A 139 3.18 -11.72 -2.96
C ILE A 139 3.17 -10.77 -4.16
N TYR A 140 3.00 -9.48 -3.89
CA TYR A 140 3.25 -8.40 -4.83
C TYR A 140 4.26 -7.45 -4.21
N HIS A 141 5.23 -7.02 -5.02
CA HIS A 141 6.18 -5.98 -4.64
C HIS A 141 5.71 -4.65 -5.25
N LEU A 142 5.69 -3.61 -4.44
CA LEU A 142 5.28 -2.26 -4.82
C LEU A 142 6.43 -1.29 -4.60
N THR A 143 6.51 -0.28 -5.44
CA THR A 143 7.49 0.80 -5.31
C THR A 143 6.85 2.13 -5.67
N ASP A 144 7.23 3.15 -4.91
CA ASP A 144 6.85 4.52 -5.21
C ASP A 144 7.34 4.94 -6.60
N MET A 145 6.49 5.65 -7.36
CA MET A 145 6.80 6.10 -8.72
C MET A 145 7.33 7.55 -8.71
N ALA A 146 8.37 7.78 -7.91
CA ALA A 146 8.99 9.10 -7.80
C ALA A 146 9.62 9.54 -9.13
N LYS A 147 9.37 10.79 -9.53
CA LYS A 147 9.84 11.35 -10.82
C LYS A 147 11.37 11.43 -10.92
N ASP A 148 12.03 11.60 -9.79
CA ASP A 148 13.48 11.70 -9.65
C ASP A 148 14.17 10.32 -9.57
N GLY A 149 13.41 9.22 -9.69
CA GLY A 149 13.91 7.86 -9.55
C GLY A 149 14.27 7.47 -8.11
N ASN A 150 13.91 8.29 -7.11
CA ASN A 150 14.28 8.09 -5.72
C ASN A 150 13.05 7.75 -4.86
N PRO A 151 12.60 6.48 -4.84
CA PRO A 151 11.32 6.09 -4.25
C PRO A 151 11.24 6.45 -2.77
N GLN A 152 10.15 7.08 -2.33
CA GLN A 152 9.96 7.44 -0.92
C GLN A 152 9.61 6.25 -0.05
N TRP A 153 9.06 5.21 -0.66
CA TRP A 153 8.68 3.97 0.00
C TRP A 153 8.76 2.78 -0.96
N ILE A 154 8.94 1.60 -0.37
CA ILE A 154 8.74 0.29 -1.02
C ILE A 154 7.80 -0.52 -0.15
N ALA A 155 7.08 -1.46 -0.74
CA ALA A 155 6.14 -2.27 0.04
C ALA A 155 5.97 -3.68 -0.51
N ASP A 156 5.61 -4.58 0.39
CA ASP A 156 5.16 -5.93 0.08
C ASP A 156 3.67 -6.06 0.41
N LEU A 157 2.86 -6.36 -0.60
CA LEU A 157 1.47 -6.76 -0.42
C LEU A 157 1.39 -8.28 -0.44
N ARG A 158 1.11 -8.86 0.72
CA ARG A 158 0.99 -10.30 0.93
C ARG A 158 -0.47 -10.67 1.10
N VAL A 159 -1.04 -11.38 0.13
CA VAL A 159 -2.43 -11.83 0.13
C VAL A 159 -2.47 -13.29 0.57
N TYR A 160 -3.23 -13.60 1.60
CA TYR A 160 -3.45 -14.96 2.09
C TYR A 160 -4.82 -15.47 1.68
N ALA A 161 -4.92 -16.77 1.40
CA ALA A 161 -6.19 -17.45 1.16
C ALA A 161 -6.10 -18.93 1.52
N ARG A 162 -7.27 -19.56 1.65
CA ARG A 162 -7.38 -21.03 1.84
C ARG A 162 -7.43 -21.80 0.52
N LYS A 163 -7.73 -21.12 -0.59
CA LYS A 163 -7.89 -21.70 -1.92
C LYS A 163 -7.02 -20.96 -2.92
N ARG A 164 -6.28 -21.70 -3.75
CA ARG A 164 -5.44 -21.13 -4.83
C ARG A 164 -6.26 -20.33 -5.84
N SER A 165 -7.47 -20.78 -6.14
CA SER A 165 -8.39 -20.08 -7.06
C SER A 165 -8.72 -18.66 -6.59
N VAL A 166 -8.81 -18.43 -5.28
CA VAL A 166 -9.03 -17.09 -4.71
C VAL A 166 -7.84 -16.18 -5.01
N LEU A 167 -6.60 -16.66 -4.80
CA LEU A 167 -5.39 -15.88 -5.11
C LEU A 167 -5.22 -15.59 -6.61
N SER A 168 -5.61 -16.54 -7.46
CA SER A 168 -5.60 -16.37 -8.92
C SER A 168 -6.62 -15.33 -9.39
N ALA A 169 -7.77 -15.25 -8.73
CA ALA A 169 -8.82 -14.28 -9.03
C ALA A 169 -8.56 -12.89 -8.42
N PHE A 170 -7.79 -12.82 -7.33
CA PHE A 170 -7.48 -11.56 -6.65
C PHE A 170 -6.78 -10.56 -7.58
N ARG A 171 -7.19 -9.29 -7.51
CA ARG A 171 -6.55 -8.16 -8.19
C ARG A 171 -6.34 -7.04 -7.20
N VAL A 172 -5.21 -6.35 -7.34
CA VAL A 172 -4.81 -5.28 -6.42
C VAL A 172 -5.82 -4.13 -6.43
N ARG A 173 -6.36 -3.77 -7.61
CA ARG A 173 -7.45 -2.79 -7.76
C ARG A 173 -8.76 -3.11 -7.01
N HIS A 174 -8.91 -4.32 -6.48
CA HIS A 174 -10.08 -4.65 -5.64
C HIS A 174 -9.90 -4.21 -4.18
N LEU A 175 -8.72 -3.72 -3.79
CA LEU A 175 -8.50 -3.13 -2.48
C LEU A 175 -9.07 -1.71 -2.45
N SER A 176 -9.50 -1.29 -1.26
CA SER A 176 -10.11 0.01 -1.03
C SER A 176 -10.03 0.37 0.45
N VAL A 177 -10.12 1.67 0.77
CA VAL A 177 -9.97 2.16 2.15
C VAL A 177 -11.03 1.59 3.08
N ASP A 178 -12.26 1.37 2.58
CA ASP A 178 -13.34 0.78 3.38
C ASP A 178 -13.02 -0.65 3.84
N LYS A 179 -12.20 -1.40 3.09
CA LYS A 179 -11.73 -2.76 3.41
C LYS A 179 -10.59 -2.81 4.42
N ILE A 180 -10.03 -1.67 4.82
CA ILE A 180 -9.01 -1.62 5.85
C ILE A 180 -9.63 -1.99 7.20
N HIS A 181 -9.08 -3.02 7.81
CA HIS A 181 -9.46 -3.48 9.13
C HIS A 181 -8.52 -2.94 10.21
N GLN A 182 -7.23 -2.92 9.91
CA GLN A 182 -6.20 -2.39 10.79
C GLN A 182 -5.16 -1.61 9.98
N ALA A 183 -4.59 -0.58 10.59
CA ALA A 183 -3.41 0.10 10.07
C ALA A 183 -2.56 0.60 11.23
N PHE A 184 -1.24 0.59 11.08
CA PHE A 184 -0.34 1.03 12.14
C PHE A 184 0.94 1.58 11.53
N ALA A 185 1.59 2.48 12.28
CA ALA A 185 2.88 3.01 11.91
C ALA A 185 3.76 3.28 13.12
N PHE A 186 5.07 3.13 12.93
CA PHE A 186 6.11 3.29 13.93
C PHE A 186 7.08 4.40 13.54
N ASN A 187 7.69 5.04 14.54
CA ASN A 187 8.87 5.86 14.30
C ASN A 187 10.14 5.00 14.21
N ARG A 188 11.28 5.62 13.90
CA ARG A 188 12.60 4.95 13.81
C ARG A 188 13.07 4.27 15.10
N LYS A 189 12.46 4.59 16.25
CA LYS A 189 12.72 3.92 17.55
C LYS A 189 11.79 2.72 17.79
N GLY A 190 10.93 2.37 16.83
CA GLY A 190 9.95 1.30 16.95
C GLY A 190 8.76 1.64 17.84
N GLN A 191 8.52 2.92 18.13
CA GLN A 191 7.40 3.36 18.95
C GLN A 191 6.18 3.62 18.07
N VAL A 192 5.00 3.19 18.51
CA VAL A 192 3.73 3.43 17.80
C VAL A 192 3.48 4.93 17.71
N ILE A 193 3.27 5.42 16.49
CA ILE A 193 2.88 6.82 16.22
C ILE A 193 1.49 6.93 15.60
N TYR A 194 0.98 5.82 15.06
CA TYR A 194 -0.34 5.71 14.49
C TYR A 194 -0.87 4.30 14.70
N GLU A 195 -2.12 4.18 15.13
CA GLU A 195 -2.84 2.91 15.20
C GLU A 195 -4.31 3.14 14.85
N PHE A 196 -4.82 2.29 13.99
CA PHE A 196 -6.21 2.22 13.61
C PHE A 196 -6.67 0.76 13.73
N SER A 197 -7.75 0.56 14.47
CA SER A 197 -8.50 -0.68 14.57
C SER A 197 -9.96 -0.40 14.29
N LYS A 198 -10.50 -0.99 13.23
CA LYS A 198 -11.92 -0.87 12.91
C LYS A 198 -12.83 -1.48 13.99
N SER A 199 -12.36 -2.53 14.66
CA SER A 199 -13.10 -3.22 15.72
C SER A 199 -13.02 -2.52 17.08
N SER A 200 -12.07 -1.61 17.26
CA SER A 200 -11.89 -0.86 18.51
C SER A 200 -11.59 0.61 18.21
N PRO A 201 -12.55 1.37 17.63
CA PRO A 201 -12.31 2.75 17.23
C PRO A 201 -11.87 3.67 18.37
N GLU A 202 -12.27 3.35 19.60
CA GLU A 202 -11.90 4.04 20.83
C GLU A 202 -10.41 3.92 21.19
N GLN A 203 -9.70 2.96 20.59
CA GLN A 203 -8.26 2.73 20.77
C GLN A 203 -7.42 3.36 19.65
N ASN A 204 -8.06 3.96 18.65
CA ASN A 204 -7.35 4.60 17.55
C ASN A 204 -6.47 5.75 18.07
N VAL A 205 -5.24 5.83 17.59
CA VAL A 205 -4.27 6.85 18.00
C VAL A 205 -3.58 7.45 16.78
N ASN A 206 -3.41 8.77 16.82
CA ASN A 206 -2.54 9.50 15.91
C ASN A 206 -1.72 10.48 16.74
N ALA A 207 -0.52 10.06 17.15
CA ALA A 207 0.31 10.81 18.08
C ALA A 207 1.00 12.03 17.44
N ILE A 208 0.98 12.13 16.10
CA ILE A 208 1.69 13.17 15.34
C ILE A 208 0.77 14.32 14.96
N TYR A 209 -0.40 13.98 14.42
CA TYR A 209 -1.33 14.95 13.86
C TYR A 209 -2.69 15.01 14.59
N ASN A 210 -2.85 14.27 15.68
CA ASN A 210 -4.09 14.18 16.46
C ASN A 210 -5.29 13.89 15.52
N ASP A 211 -6.35 14.70 15.60
CA ASP A 211 -7.57 14.54 14.82
C ASP A 211 -7.50 15.12 13.41
N ARG A 212 -6.34 15.64 12.98
CA ARG A 212 -6.19 16.18 11.62
C ARG A 212 -6.43 15.05 10.60
N PRO A 213 -7.32 15.27 9.62
CA PRO A 213 -7.56 14.29 8.58
C PRO A 213 -6.32 13.94 7.76
N LEU A 214 -6.13 12.64 7.52
CA LEU A 214 -5.06 12.10 6.69
C LEU A 214 -5.62 11.63 5.34
N GLU A 215 -4.88 11.91 4.27
CA GLU A 215 -5.32 11.65 2.90
C GLU A 215 -4.83 10.30 2.35
N GLY A 216 -5.38 9.86 1.23
CA GLY A 216 -5.01 8.57 0.63
C GLY A 216 -5.46 7.36 1.47
N TRP A 217 -4.58 6.35 1.57
CA TRP A 217 -4.85 5.06 2.19
C TRP A 217 -4.88 5.06 3.72
N TRP A 218 -4.61 6.18 4.39
CA TRP A 218 -4.79 6.30 5.84
C TRP A 218 -6.29 6.20 6.19
N PRO A 219 -6.75 5.16 6.92
CA PRO A 219 -8.19 4.94 7.14
C PRO A 219 -8.85 5.94 8.08
N TRP A 220 -8.06 6.61 8.93
CA TRP A 220 -8.50 7.54 9.97
C TRP A 220 -7.35 8.48 10.37
N PRO A 221 -7.59 9.68 10.92
CA PRO A 221 -8.84 10.42 10.85
C PRO A 221 -9.17 10.79 9.40
N LYS A 222 -10.45 10.79 9.03
CA LYS A 222 -10.93 11.24 7.71
C LYS A 222 -11.72 12.51 7.86
N LYS A 223 -11.72 13.35 6.81
CA LYS A 223 -12.63 14.50 6.74
C LYS A 223 -14.05 13.96 6.86
N SER A 224 -14.79 14.44 7.85
CA SER A 224 -16.23 14.26 7.88
C SER A 224 -16.76 14.81 6.56
N GLN A 225 -17.39 13.95 5.75
CA GLN A 225 -18.20 14.44 4.66
C GLN A 225 -19.27 15.30 5.32
N GLY A 226 -19.19 16.61 5.14
CA GLY A 226 -20.16 17.53 5.71
C GLY A 226 -21.54 17.09 5.26
N LEU A 227 -22.32 16.53 6.19
CA LEU A 227 -23.76 16.66 6.14
C LEU A 227 -24.02 18.15 6.42
N GLU A 228 -23.88 18.97 5.38
CA GLU A 228 -24.66 20.20 5.30
C GLU A 228 -26.12 19.76 5.40
N LYS A 229 -26.72 20.05 6.55
CA LYS A 229 -28.17 20.01 6.74
C LYS A 229 -28.76 21.34 6.31
#